data_AF-A0A1I4BH69-F1
#
_entry.id   AF-A0A1I4BH69-F1
#
_cell.length_a   1.000
_cell.length_b   1.000
_cell.length_c   1.000
_cell.angle_alpha   90.00
_cell.angle_beta   90.00
_cell.angle_gamma   90.00
#
_symmetry.space_group_name_H-M   'P 1'
#
loop_
_entity.id
_entity.type
_entity.pdbx_description
1 polymer ?
#
loop_
_entity_poly.entity_id
_entity_poly.type
_entity_poly.pdbx_seq_one_letter_code
_entity_poly.pdbx_strand_id
1 'polypeptide(L)'
;MSKIEILKEEELVFLKDNLHLYVNDFNSSTNKELIKSIGHNPFVQSKFEMEELDLKISNKFQGDLEYENVIKVYTELKYLTNSQASDERLWAGLCLTKFWDYTKIRWNIEENIHVNNVKNHYFFGYGAKRSLTRNAISRLWWIGRLTYDHTANNPYELTELVCRNSNFIQDTLERNFSNNPKIILPFLRGVKRAELDGLILSKTSFKRLAIYLNLLGGTYILDVIPKKVIEEKVYVYAMKGMKEYETRNSITRQ
;
A
#
# COMPACT_ATOMS: atom_id res chain seq x y z
N MET A 1 -4.85 -22.80 -10.66
CA MET A 1 -4.46 -22.26 -9.35
C MET A 1 -3.34 -23.10 -8.75
N SER A 2 -2.35 -22.46 -8.12
CA SER A 2 -1.22 -23.11 -7.45
C SER A 2 -1.16 -22.68 -5.99
N LYS A 3 -0.71 -23.58 -5.11
CA LYS A 3 -0.49 -23.23 -3.70
C LYS A 3 0.61 -22.16 -3.58
N ILE A 4 0.41 -21.23 -2.66
CA ILE A 4 1.37 -20.16 -2.38
C ILE A 4 2.46 -20.71 -1.47
N GLU A 5 3.72 -20.52 -1.89
CA GLU A 5 4.89 -20.74 -1.07
C GLU A 5 5.07 -19.61 -0.06
N ILE A 6 5.13 -19.97 1.22
CA ILE A 6 5.38 -19.04 2.33
C ILE A 6 6.65 -19.44 3.06
N LEU A 7 7.30 -18.49 3.73
CA LEU A 7 8.42 -18.82 4.61
C LEU A 7 7.95 -19.55 5.86
N LYS A 8 8.76 -20.48 6.37
CA LYS A 8 8.58 -20.97 7.75
C LYS A 8 8.91 -19.84 8.73
N GLU A 9 8.34 -19.91 9.93
CA GLU A 9 8.59 -18.92 10.98
C GLU A 9 10.08 -18.82 11.34
N GLU A 10 10.71 -19.96 11.59
CA GLU A 10 12.13 -20.06 11.93
C GLU A 10 13.04 -19.50 10.82
N GLU A 11 12.72 -19.80 9.56
CA GLU A 11 13.46 -19.31 8.39
C GLU A 11 13.28 -17.82 8.17
N LEU A 12 12.08 -17.29 8.40
CA LEU A 12 11.83 -15.86 8.35
C LEU A 12 12.71 -15.10 9.36
N VAL A 13 12.75 -15.58 10.61
CA VAL A 13 13.59 -14.98 11.65
C VAL A 13 15.07 -15.11 11.29
N PHE A 14 15.51 -16.32 10.93
CA PHE A 14 16.88 -16.61 10.54
C PHE A 14 17.37 -15.69 9.41
N LEU A 15 16.61 -15.59 8.31
CA LEU A 15 16.99 -14.76 7.18
C LEU A 15 17.04 -13.28 7.53
N LYS A 16 16.11 -12.78 8.35
CA LYS A 16 16.08 -11.36 8.74
C LYS A 16 17.24 -10.97 9.65
N ASP A 17 17.63 -11.86 10.56
CA ASP A 17 18.73 -11.62 11.49
C ASP A 17 20.09 -11.73 10.78
N ASN A 18 20.18 -12.60 9.77
CA ASN A 18 21.41 -12.87 9.01
C ASN A 18 21.45 -12.23 7.62
N LEU A 19 20.53 -11.30 7.31
CA LEU A 19 20.36 -10.77 5.95
C LEU A 19 21.63 -10.12 5.38
N HIS A 20 22.51 -9.61 6.24
CA HIS A 20 23.81 -9.05 5.87
C HIS A 20 24.73 -10.07 5.17
N LEU A 21 24.58 -11.37 5.45
CA LEU A 21 25.34 -12.45 4.80
C LEU A 21 24.80 -12.76 3.39
N TYR A 22 23.51 -12.56 3.17
CA TYR A 22 22.80 -12.98 1.95
C TYR A 22 22.42 -11.82 1.02
N VAL A 23 22.68 -10.58 1.42
CA VAL A 23 22.19 -9.39 0.70
C VAL A 23 22.61 -9.43 -0.78
N ASN A 24 23.83 -9.88 -1.07
CA ASN A 24 24.39 -9.97 -2.43
C ASN A 24 23.65 -10.95 -3.34
N ASP A 25 22.98 -11.97 -2.77
CA ASP A 25 22.21 -12.95 -3.54
C ASP A 25 20.99 -12.31 -4.22
N PHE A 26 20.54 -11.15 -3.73
CA PHE A 26 19.42 -10.39 -4.30
C PHE A 26 19.78 -9.68 -5.62
N ASN A 27 21.06 -9.65 -6.03
CA ASN A 27 21.44 -9.24 -7.39
C ASN A 27 21.08 -10.29 -8.45
N SER A 28 20.94 -11.56 -8.06
CA SER A 28 20.67 -12.63 -9.00
C SER A 28 19.34 -12.46 -9.71
N SER A 29 19.25 -13.02 -10.93
CA SER A 29 18.02 -13.02 -11.72
C SER A 29 16.90 -13.85 -11.09
N THR A 30 17.23 -14.77 -10.19
CA THR A 30 16.26 -15.62 -9.49
C THR A 30 16.69 -15.83 -8.05
N ASN A 31 15.77 -16.34 -7.22
CA ASN A 31 16.04 -16.72 -5.83
C ASN A 31 16.94 -17.96 -5.67
N LYS A 32 17.41 -18.58 -6.75
CA LYS A 32 18.20 -19.82 -6.71
C LYS A 32 19.53 -19.65 -5.98
N GLU A 33 20.22 -18.53 -6.17
CA GLU A 33 21.48 -18.25 -5.47
C GLU A 33 21.23 -18.07 -3.97
N LEU A 34 20.16 -17.38 -3.58
CA LEU A 34 19.77 -17.25 -2.17
C LEU A 34 19.52 -18.64 -1.54
N ILE A 35 18.73 -19.49 -2.19
CA ILE A 35 18.45 -20.86 -1.70
C ILE A 35 19.75 -21.67 -1.56
N LYS A 36 20.67 -21.53 -2.53
CA LYS A 36 21.97 -22.19 -2.49
C LYS A 36 22.84 -21.70 -1.33
N SER A 37 22.89 -20.39 -1.09
CA SER A 37 23.63 -19.79 0.03
C SER A 37 23.07 -20.18 1.40
N ILE A 38 21.74 -20.34 1.52
CA ILE A 38 21.07 -20.85 2.72
C ILE A 38 21.33 -22.36 2.90
N GLY A 39 21.61 -23.09 1.82
CA GLY A 39 21.93 -24.52 1.82
C GLY A 39 20.72 -25.45 1.89
N HIS A 40 19.50 -24.91 1.97
CA HIS A 40 18.26 -25.69 1.99
C HIS A 40 17.07 -24.83 1.51
N ASN A 41 15.91 -25.45 1.26
CA ASN A 41 14.70 -24.74 0.85
C ASN A 41 13.97 -24.16 2.08
N PRO A 42 13.84 -22.82 2.21
CA PRO A 42 13.20 -22.20 3.37
C PRO A 42 11.66 -22.12 3.28
N PHE A 43 11.08 -22.55 2.15
CA PHE A 43 9.65 -22.39 1.85
C PHE A 43 8.81 -23.62 2.21
N VAL A 44 7.54 -23.39 2.49
CA VAL A 44 6.50 -24.41 2.64
C VAL A 44 5.25 -24.04 1.84
N GLN A 45 4.54 -25.06 1.37
CA GLN A 45 3.27 -24.87 0.68
C GLN A 45 2.18 -24.51 1.68
N SER A 46 1.56 -23.35 1.51
CA SER A 46 0.44 -22.92 2.34
C SER A 46 -0.89 -23.53 1.88
N LYS A 47 -1.96 -23.23 2.62
CA LYS A 47 -3.34 -23.52 2.20
C LYS A 47 -3.92 -22.46 1.26
N PHE A 48 -3.19 -21.37 1.02
CA PHE A 48 -3.63 -20.31 0.14
C PHE A 48 -3.27 -20.68 -1.29
N GLU A 49 -4.14 -20.34 -2.21
CA GLU A 49 -3.96 -20.62 -3.63
C GLU A 49 -4.01 -19.30 -4.40
N MET A 50 -3.24 -19.23 -5.47
CA MET A 50 -3.34 -18.15 -6.42
C MET A 50 -3.10 -18.61 -7.85
N GLU A 51 -3.75 -17.93 -8.79
CA GLU A 51 -3.37 -17.92 -10.19
C GLU A 51 -2.06 -17.19 -10.43
N GLU A 52 -1.48 -17.41 -11.60
CA GLU A 52 -0.29 -16.70 -12.03
C GLU A 52 -0.66 -15.26 -12.39
N LEU A 53 0.02 -14.30 -11.77
CA LEU A 53 -0.23 -12.87 -11.98
C LEU A 53 0.95 -12.24 -12.71
N ASP A 54 0.69 -11.68 -13.89
CA ASP A 54 1.62 -10.80 -14.58
C ASP A 54 1.50 -9.37 -14.03
N LEU A 55 2.39 -8.99 -13.11
CA LEU A 55 2.44 -7.63 -12.58
C LEU A 55 3.25 -6.73 -13.50
N LYS A 56 2.75 -5.51 -13.74
CA LYS A 56 3.48 -4.50 -14.53
C LYS A 56 4.64 -3.94 -13.72
N ILE A 57 5.84 -4.01 -14.29
CA ILE A 57 7.09 -3.68 -13.61
C ILE A 57 7.60 -2.31 -14.09
N SER A 58 7.93 -1.44 -13.13
CA SER A 58 8.69 -0.21 -13.40
C SER A 58 9.49 0.16 -12.15
N ASN A 59 10.74 0.59 -12.34
CA ASN A 59 11.61 1.14 -11.29
C ASN A 59 11.24 2.58 -10.89
N LYS A 60 10.25 3.19 -11.57
CA LYS A 60 9.66 4.48 -11.21
C LYS A 60 8.19 4.30 -10.88
N PHE A 61 7.70 5.12 -9.95
CA PHE A 61 6.27 5.13 -9.63
C PHE A 61 5.47 5.67 -10.82
N GLN A 62 4.50 4.89 -11.29
CA GLN A 62 3.52 5.27 -12.30
C GLN A 62 2.15 4.90 -11.76
N GLY A 63 1.23 5.87 -11.68
CA GLY A 63 -0.04 5.69 -10.99
C GLY A 63 -0.92 4.62 -11.63
N ASP A 64 -0.99 4.60 -12.96
CA ASP A 64 -1.81 3.64 -13.71
C ASP A 64 -1.29 2.20 -13.54
N LEU A 65 0.03 2.00 -13.55
CA LEU A 65 0.64 0.70 -13.30
C LEU A 65 0.43 0.23 -11.85
N GLU A 66 0.52 1.15 -10.88
CA GLU A 66 0.22 0.83 -9.48
C GLU A 66 -1.25 0.40 -9.33
N TYR A 67 -2.17 1.13 -9.96
CA TYR A 67 -3.59 0.82 -9.96
C TYR A 67 -3.89 -0.55 -10.57
N GLU A 68 -3.34 -0.87 -11.74
CA GLU A 68 -3.50 -2.17 -12.40
C GLU A 68 -2.99 -3.31 -11.50
N ASN A 69 -1.80 -3.14 -10.91
CA ASN A 69 -1.21 -4.14 -10.02
C ASN A 69 -2.03 -4.33 -8.74
N VAL A 70 -2.58 -3.26 -8.16
CA VAL A 70 -3.49 -3.36 -7.01
C VAL A 70 -4.73 -4.17 -7.37
N ILE A 71 -5.36 -3.89 -8.52
CA ILE A 71 -6.54 -4.64 -8.96
C ILE A 71 -6.20 -6.13 -9.09
N LYS A 72 -5.09 -6.48 -9.73
CA LYS A 72 -4.67 -7.88 -9.92
C LYS A 72 -4.45 -8.58 -8.58
N VAL A 73 -3.59 -8.03 -7.73
CA VAL A 73 -3.23 -8.66 -6.45
C VAL A 73 -4.42 -8.72 -5.49
N TYR A 74 -5.15 -7.61 -5.34
CA TYR A 74 -6.27 -7.59 -4.41
C TYR A 74 -7.44 -8.44 -4.91
N THR A 75 -7.78 -8.42 -6.20
CA THR A 75 -8.87 -9.28 -6.71
C THR A 75 -8.58 -10.75 -6.49
N GLU A 76 -7.35 -11.17 -6.77
CA GLU A 76 -6.92 -12.56 -6.61
C GLU A 76 -6.93 -13.00 -5.14
N LEU A 77 -6.40 -12.16 -4.26
CA LEU A 77 -6.19 -12.51 -2.85
C LEU A 77 -7.23 -11.88 -1.91
N LYS A 78 -8.36 -11.36 -2.41
CA LYS A 78 -9.40 -10.70 -1.58
C LYS A 78 -10.05 -11.64 -0.57
N TYR A 79 -9.95 -12.95 -0.79
CA TYR A 79 -10.47 -13.98 0.10
C TYR A 79 -9.66 -14.08 1.42
N LEU A 80 -8.46 -13.49 1.47
CA LEU A 80 -7.66 -13.43 2.68
C LEU A 80 -8.33 -12.54 3.73
N THR A 81 -8.37 -13.01 4.97
CA THR A 81 -8.76 -12.18 6.11
C THR A 81 -7.66 -11.18 6.45
N ASN A 82 -8.01 -10.09 7.15
CA ASN A 82 -7.01 -9.12 7.61
C ASN A 82 -5.92 -9.77 8.50
N SER A 83 -6.27 -10.79 9.27
CA SER A 83 -5.31 -11.52 10.11
C SER A 83 -4.30 -12.28 9.26
N GLN A 84 -4.76 -13.00 8.24
CA GLN A 84 -3.89 -13.73 7.30
C GLN A 84 -3.03 -12.75 6.48
N ALA A 85 -3.63 -11.66 6.00
CA ALA A 85 -2.92 -10.62 5.26
C ALA A 85 -1.98 -9.76 6.12
N SER A 86 -1.97 -9.95 7.43
CA SER A 86 -0.98 -9.34 8.33
C SER A 86 0.23 -10.23 8.60
N ASP A 87 0.20 -11.49 8.17
CA ASP A 87 1.29 -12.46 8.34
C ASP A 87 2.43 -12.17 7.36
N GLU A 88 3.61 -11.87 7.89
CA GLU A 88 4.81 -11.56 7.09
C GLU A 88 5.23 -12.73 6.20
N ARG A 89 5.06 -13.98 6.66
CA ARG A 89 5.54 -15.19 5.96
C ARG A 89 4.91 -15.32 4.58
N LEU A 90 3.65 -14.91 4.46
CA LEU A 90 2.93 -14.89 3.20
C LEU A 90 3.59 -13.94 2.20
N TRP A 91 3.80 -12.69 2.62
CA TRP A 91 4.30 -11.65 1.73
C TRP A 91 5.78 -11.81 1.42
N ALA A 92 6.58 -12.22 2.40
CA ALA A 92 7.98 -12.53 2.19
C ALA A 92 8.16 -13.74 1.27
N GLY A 93 7.36 -14.80 1.45
CA GLY A 93 7.34 -15.93 0.53
C GLY A 93 7.01 -15.51 -0.91
N LEU A 94 5.96 -14.72 -1.10
CA LEU A 94 5.58 -14.20 -2.42
C LEU A 94 6.66 -13.33 -3.06
N CYS A 95 7.28 -12.41 -2.30
CA CYS A 95 8.38 -11.58 -2.80
C CYS A 95 9.62 -12.42 -3.15
N LEU A 96 9.94 -13.45 -2.35
CA LEU A 96 11.13 -14.27 -2.55
C LEU A 96 10.94 -15.40 -3.58
N THR A 97 9.72 -15.61 -4.08
CA THR A 97 9.40 -16.64 -5.07
C THR A 97 8.79 -16.00 -6.33
N LYS A 98 7.45 -16.00 -6.44
CA LYS A 98 6.69 -15.57 -7.63
C LYS A 98 6.96 -14.13 -8.06
N PHE A 99 7.26 -13.24 -7.11
CA PHE A 99 7.43 -11.81 -7.38
C PHE A 99 8.85 -11.30 -7.10
N TRP A 100 9.85 -12.18 -7.26
CA TRP A 100 11.26 -11.83 -7.13
C TRP A 100 11.64 -10.63 -8.01
N ASP A 101 11.41 -10.73 -9.31
CA ASP A 101 11.78 -9.69 -10.28
C ASP A 101 10.96 -8.42 -10.11
N TYR A 102 9.65 -8.56 -9.87
CA TYR A 102 8.79 -7.42 -9.56
C TYR A 102 9.35 -6.62 -8.38
N THR A 103 9.68 -7.30 -7.28
CA THR A 103 10.23 -6.67 -6.08
C THR A 103 11.59 -6.04 -6.35
N LYS A 104 12.49 -6.77 -7.02
CA LYS A 104 13.84 -6.33 -7.35
C LYS A 104 13.85 -5.04 -8.17
N ILE A 105 13.12 -5.05 -9.29
CA ILE A 105 13.12 -3.95 -10.26
C ILE A 105 12.35 -2.75 -9.71
N ARG A 106 11.18 -2.98 -9.08
CA ARG A 106 10.35 -1.88 -8.55
C ARG A 106 11.10 -1.02 -7.53
N TRP A 107 11.89 -1.66 -6.68
CA TRP A 107 12.62 -0.99 -5.60
C TRP A 107 14.09 -0.76 -5.91
N ASN A 108 14.47 -0.97 -7.17
CA ASN A 108 15.82 -0.72 -7.67
C ASN A 108 16.91 -1.34 -6.77
N ILE A 109 16.68 -2.60 -6.38
CA ILE A 109 17.46 -3.31 -5.36
C ILE A 109 18.91 -3.52 -5.83
N GLU A 110 19.10 -3.84 -7.11
CA GLU A 110 20.42 -4.10 -7.70
C GLU A 110 21.31 -2.84 -7.69
N GLU A 111 20.76 -1.68 -8.04
CA GLU A 111 21.50 -0.41 -8.01
C GLU A 111 21.68 0.14 -6.58
N ASN A 112 20.87 -0.31 -5.61
CA ASN A 112 20.89 0.17 -4.23
C ASN A 112 20.93 -1.00 -3.24
N ILE A 113 21.87 -1.91 -3.47
CA ILE A 113 21.98 -3.13 -2.69
C ILE A 113 22.41 -2.82 -1.26
N HIS A 114 21.46 -2.96 -0.34
CA HIS A 114 21.64 -2.64 1.05
C HIS A 114 20.68 -3.47 1.89
N VAL A 115 21.14 -3.95 3.05
CA VAL A 115 20.38 -4.81 3.96
C VAL A 115 19.00 -4.21 4.24
N ASN A 116 18.94 -2.94 4.61
CA ASN A 116 17.66 -2.27 4.88
C ASN A 116 16.75 -2.17 3.64
N ASN A 117 17.30 -2.00 2.43
CA ASN A 117 16.48 -1.89 1.23
C ASN A 117 15.79 -3.24 0.93
N VAL A 118 16.56 -4.33 0.99
CA VAL A 118 16.02 -5.70 0.88
C VAL A 118 15.02 -5.99 2.00
N LYS A 119 15.39 -5.70 3.26
CA LYS A 119 14.55 -5.94 4.43
C LYS A 119 13.21 -5.21 4.37
N ASN A 120 13.18 -4.01 3.79
CA ASN A 120 11.98 -3.19 3.72
C ASN A 120 10.99 -3.63 2.64
N HIS A 121 11.46 -4.32 1.60
CA HIS A 121 10.68 -4.58 0.39
C HIS A 121 10.40 -6.06 0.13
N TYR A 122 11.35 -6.95 0.48
CA TYR A 122 11.11 -8.39 0.50
C TYR A 122 10.50 -8.86 1.82
N PHE A 123 10.85 -8.22 2.94
CA PHE A 123 10.40 -8.58 4.28
C PHE A 123 9.61 -7.43 4.92
N PHE A 124 9.23 -7.59 6.19
CA PHE A 124 8.71 -6.54 7.04
C PHE A 124 9.87 -5.93 7.84
N GLY A 125 10.48 -4.87 7.27
CA GLY A 125 11.61 -4.15 7.87
C GLY A 125 11.27 -3.00 8.82
N TYR A 126 9.98 -2.76 9.10
CA TYR A 126 9.49 -1.71 9.99
C TYR A 126 8.59 -2.32 11.07
N GLY A 127 8.00 -1.48 11.92
CA GLY A 127 6.92 -1.93 12.81
C GLY A 127 5.74 -2.48 12.01
N ALA A 128 4.99 -3.41 12.63
CA ALA A 128 3.96 -4.23 11.98
C ALA A 128 3.08 -3.47 10.97
N LYS A 129 2.53 -2.32 11.38
CA LYS A 129 1.65 -1.51 10.53
C LYS A 129 2.35 -0.94 9.30
N ARG A 130 3.53 -0.34 9.47
CA ARG A 130 4.25 0.33 8.36
C ARG A 130 4.80 -0.70 7.37
N SER A 131 5.10 -1.91 7.84
CA SER A 131 5.58 -2.96 6.94
C SER A 131 4.55 -3.42 5.92
N LEU A 132 3.26 -3.44 6.29
CA LEU A 132 2.15 -3.77 5.37
C LEU A 132 2.12 -2.86 4.13
N THR A 133 2.59 -1.61 4.26
CA THR A 133 2.59 -0.61 3.18
C THR A 133 3.95 -0.46 2.48
N ARG A 134 5.01 -1.09 3.02
CA ARG A 134 6.38 -0.97 2.50
C ARG A 134 6.87 -2.23 1.80
N ASN A 135 6.42 -3.40 2.23
CA ASN A 135 6.65 -4.65 1.50
C ASN A 135 6.02 -4.56 0.10
N ALA A 136 6.71 -5.08 -0.92
CA ALA A 136 6.39 -4.84 -2.31
C ALA A 136 5.03 -5.40 -2.76
N ILE A 137 4.61 -6.53 -2.21
CA ILE A 137 3.36 -7.20 -2.59
C ILE A 137 2.27 -6.92 -1.56
N SER A 138 2.61 -6.95 -0.27
CA SER A 138 1.66 -6.64 0.81
C SER A 138 1.00 -5.27 0.58
N ARG A 139 1.78 -4.26 0.15
CA ARG A 139 1.24 -2.92 -0.13
C ARG A 139 0.11 -2.93 -1.15
N LEU A 140 0.22 -3.74 -2.20
CA LEU A 140 -0.78 -3.78 -3.27
C LEU A 140 -2.09 -4.32 -2.73
N TRP A 141 -2.02 -5.37 -1.91
CA TRP A 141 -3.17 -5.94 -1.23
C TRP A 141 -3.81 -4.94 -0.27
N TRP A 142 -3.01 -4.25 0.57
CA TRP A 142 -3.55 -3.30 1.56
C TRP A 142 -4.13 -2.04 0.95
N ILE A 143 -3.58 -1.54 -0.17
CA ILE A 143 -4.19 -0.46 -0.95
C ILE A 143 -5.58 -0.90 -1.41
N GLY A 144 -5.69 -2.06 -2.05
CA GLY A 144 -6.98 -2.59 -2.49
C GLY A 144 -7.94 -2.79 -1.31
N ARG A 145 -7.49 -3.43 -0.23
CA ARG A 145 -8.31 -3.73 0.96
C ARG A 145 -8.93 -2.50 1.61
N LEU A 146 -8.21 -1.39 1.66
CA LEU A 146 -8.63 -0.17 2.35
C LEU A 146 -9.43 0.78 1.45
N THR A 147 -9.31 0.64 0.13
CA THR A 147 -9.94 1.55 -0.85
C THR A 147 -11.04 0.91 -1.69
N TYR A 148 -11.13 -0.42 -1.68
CA TYR A 148 -12.19 -1.15 -2.38
C TYR A 148 -13.56 -0.93 -1.73
N ASP A 149 -14.52 -0.49 -2.54
CA ASP A 149 -15.89 -0.25 -2.12
C ASP A 149 -16.89 -1.12 -2.89
N HIS A 150 -17.25 -2.26 -2.31
CA HIS A 150 -18.25 -3.18 -2.88
C HIS A 150 -19.64 -2.56 -3.12
N THR A 151 -19.93 -1.39 -2.55
CA THR A 151 -21.22 -0.71 -2.73
C THR A 151 -21.23 0.28 -3.90
N ALA A 152 -20.07 0.59 -4.48
CA ALA A 152 -19.94 1.50 -5.62
C ALA A 152 -20.13 0.77 -6.96
N ASN A 153 -20.59 1.49 -7.98
CA ASN A 153 -20.71 0.96 -9.35
C ASN A 153 -19.35 0.51 -9.90
N ASN A 154 -18.29 1.29 -9.63
CA ASN A 154 -16.91 0.89 -9.82
C ASN A 154 -16.27 0.66 -8.45
N PRO A 155 -16.09 -0.58 -8.00
CA PRO A 155 -15.54 -0.87 -6.68
C PRO A 155 -14.11 -0.38 -6.44
N TYR A 156 -13.34 -0.14 -7.52
CA TYR A 156 -11.95 0.31 -7.48
C TYR A 156 -11.79 1.82 -7.71
N GLU A 157 -12.90 2.57 -7.76
CA GLU A 157 -12.92 4.01 -8.02
C GLU A 157 -12.02 4.82 -7.06
N LEU A 158 -12.04 4.49 -5.77
CA LEU A 158 -11.22 5.17 -4.77
C LEU A 158 -9.78 4.64 -4.75
N THR A 159 -9.57 3.40 -5.20
CA THR A 159 -8.24 2.83 -5.44
C THR A 159 -7.52 3.62 -6.53
N GLU A 160 -8.21 3.89 -7.64
CA GLU A 160 -7.68 4.71 -8.74
C GLU A 160 -7.24 6.08 -8.23
N LEU A 161 -8.09 6.78 -7.48
CA LEU A 161 -7.78 8.07 -6.87
C LEU A 161 -6.47 8.05 -6.08
N VAL A 162 -6.32 7.05 -5.19
CA VAL A 162 -5.16 6.94 -4.30
C VAL A 162 -3.90 6.56 -5.09
N CYS A 163 -4.01 5.71 -6.11
CA CYS A 163 -2.87 5.30 -6.93
C CYS A 163 -2.31 6.41 -7.81
N ARG A 164 -3.03 7.52 -8.06
CA ARG A 164 -2.51 8.68 -8.82
C ARG A 164 -1.20 9.23 -8.25
N ASN A 165 -0.94 9.07 -6.95
CA ASN A 165 0.28 9.56 -6.33
C ASN A 165 0.77 8.69 -5.17
N SER A 166 2.08 8.42 -5.13
CA SER A 166 2.69 7.70 -4.00
C SER A 166 2.53 8.41 -2.65
N ASN A 167 2.37 9.73 -2.63
CA ASN A 167 2.04 10.47 -1.41
C ASN A 167 0.59 10.27 -0.98
N PHE A 168 -0.36 10.11 -1.91
CA PHE A 168 -1.76 9.83 -1.56
C PHE A 168 -1.87 8.45 -0.90
N ILE A 169 -1.15 7.44 -1.42
CA ILE A 169 -1.02 6.13 -0.78
C ILE A 169 -0.52 6.30 0.66
N GLN A 170 0.62 6.96 0.86
CA GLN A 170 1.20 7.13 2.19
C GLN A 170 0.27 7.90 3.15
N ASP A 171 -0.31 9.01 2.70
CA ASP A 171 -1.22 9.82 3.51
C ASP A 171 -2.54 9.10 3.83
N THR A 172 -2.94 8.13 3.01
CA THR A 172 -4.14 7.31 3.23
C THR A 172 -3.87 6.10 4.11
N LEU A 173 -2.72 5.42 3.92
CA LEU A 173 -2.46 4.10 4.50
C LEU A 173 -1.55 4.12 5.75
N GLU A 174 -0.74 5.16 5.97
CA GLU A 174 0.26 5.18 7.05
C GLU A 174 -0.11 6.07 8.24
N ARG A 175 -1.33 6.62 8.27
CA ARG A 175 -1.83 7.48 9.36
C ARG A 175 -2.58 6.67 10.41
N ASN A 176 -2.85 7.26 11.58
CA ASN A 176 -3.47 6.53 12.69
C ASN A 176 -4.85 5.94 12.35
N PHE A 177 -5.63 6.64 11.52
CA PHE A 177 -6.95 6.20 11.06
C PHE A 177 -6.92 5.12 9.95
N SER A 178 -5.74 4.80 9.40
CA SER A 178 -5.61 4.06 8.14
C SER A 178 -6.01 2.59 8.17
N ASN A 179 -6.25 2.01 9.35
CA ASN A 179 -6.59 0.60 9.47
C ASN A 179 -8.10 0.32 9.38
N ASN A 180 -8.94 1.35 9.19
CA ASN A 180 -10.39 1.19 9.17
C ASN A 180 -11.00 1.69 7.83
N PRO A 181 -11.46 0.77 6.95
CA PRO A 181 -12.19 1.13 5.73
C PRO A 181 -13.44 1.97 6.00
N LYS A 182 -14.09 1.83 7.17
CA LYS A 182 -15.25 2.67 7.53
C LYS A 182 -14.91 4.15 7.67
N ILE A 183 -13.63 4.48 7.85
CA ILE A 183 -13.11 5.84 7.90
C ILE A 183 -12.48 6.23 6.55
N ILE A 184 -11.67 5.34 5.96
CA ILE A 184 -10.96 5.62 4.70
C ILE A 184 -11.90 5.86 3.53
N LEU A 185 -12.91 5.01 3.36
CA LEU A 185 -13.84 5.14 2.24
C LEU A 185 -14.60 6.48 2.26
N PRO A 186 -15.26 6.91 3.36
CA PRO A 186 -15.91 8.23 3.38
C PRO A 186 -14.93 9.39 3.30
N PHE A 187 -13.70 9.25 3.82
CA PHE A 187 -12.67 10.26 3.61
C PHE A 187 -12.36 10.46 2.12
N LEU A 188 -12.06 9.37 1.41
CA LEU A 188 -11.74 9.43 -0.02
C LEU A 188 -12.94 9.88 -0.86
N ARG A 189 -14.17 9.50 -0.49
CA ARG A 189 -15.40 10.02 -1.11
C ARG A 189 -15.52 11.52 -0.95
N GLY A 190 -15.24 12.05 0.24
CA GLY A 190 -15.27 13.50 0.49
C GLY A 190 -14.21 14.25 -0.31
N VAL A 191 -13.01 13.69 -0.41
CA VAL A 191 -11.93 14.22 -1.28
C VAL A 191 -12.37 14.22 -2.74
N LYS A 192 -12.92 13.11 -3.24
CA LYS A 192 -13.36 12.98 -4.63
C LYS A 192 -14.50 13.92 -4.97
N ARG A 193 -15.50 14.05 -4.09
CA ARG A 193 -16.59 15.00 -4.24
C ARG A 193 -16.08 16.44 -4.33
N ALA A 194 -15.11 16.82 -3.49
CA ALA A 194 -14.51 18.14 -3.57
C ALA A 194 -13.73 18.36 -4.89
N GLU A 195 -13.04 17.33 -5.38
CA GLU A 195 -12.37 17.38 -6.70
C GLU A 195 -13.37 17.59 -7.85
N LEU A 196 -14.49 16.86 -7.84
CA LEU A 196 -15.58 17.03 -8.81
C LEU A 196 -16.19 18.43 -8.77
N ASP A 197 -16.24 19.06 -7.59
CA ASP A 197 -16.75 20.42 -7.38
C ASP A 197 -15.68 21.51 -7.57
N GLY A 198 -14.52 21.17 -8.16
CA GLY A 198 -13.51 22.12 -8.63
C GLY A 198 -12.24 22.24 -7.78
N LEU A 199 -12.10 21.47 -6.69
CA LEU A 199 -10.84 21.45 -5.93
C LEU A 199 -9.71 20.86 -6.78
N ILE A 200 -8.64 21.62 -6.98
CA ILE A 200 -7.41 21.09 -7.58
C ILE A 200 -6.70 20.16 -6.58
N LEU A 201 -6.76 18.86 -6.85
CA LEU A 201 -6.14 17.86 -6.00
C LEU A 201 -4.64 17.74 -6.28
N SER A 202 -3.83 18.11 -5.30
CA SER A 202 -2.37 18.09 -5.31
C SER A 202 -1.85 17.32 -4.11
N LYS A 203 -0.55 17.00 -4.10
CA LYS A 203 0.15 16.43 -2.93
C LYS A 203 -0.13 17.23 -1.65
N THR A 204 -0.08 18.55 -1.75
CA THR A 204 -0.27 19.46 -0.61
C THR A 204 -1.73 19.49 -0.15
N SER A 205 -2.69 19.61 -1.08
CA SER A 205 -4.10 19.65 -0.70
C SER A 205 -4.56 18.31 -0.14
N PHE A 206 -4.18 17.18 -0.73
CA PHE A 206 -4.49 15.84 -0.19
C PHE A 206 -3.91 15.65 1.21
N LYS A 207 -2.62 15.96 1.42
CA LYS A 207 -1.96 15.87 2.73
C LYS A 207 -2.68 16.72 3.78
N ARG A 208 -3.13 17.93 3.42
CA ARG A 208 -3.90 18.81 4.31
C ARG A 208 -5.22 18.15 4.74
N LEU A 209 -5.95 17.53 3.81
CA LEU A 209 -7.20 16.80 4.13
C LEU A 209 -6.94 15.59 5.02
N ALA A 210 -5.87 14.84 4.77
CA ALA A 210 -5.48 13.71 5.61
C ALA A 210 -5.07 14.14 7.03
N ILE A 211 -4.38 15.27 7.18
CA ILE A 211 -4.08 15.88 8.49
C ILE A 211 -5.38 16.28 9.21
N TYR A 212 -6.32 16.90 8.50
CA TYR A 212 -7.60 17.28 9.05
C TYR A 212 -8.40 16.08 9.58
N LEU A 213 -8.44 14.97 8.83
CA LEU A 213 -9.09 13.75 9.31
C LEU A 213 -8.42 13.20 10.59
N ASN A 214 -7.08 13.25 10.66
CA ASN A 214 -6.37 12.86 11.86
C ASN A 214 -6.72 13.77 13.07
N LEU A 215 -6.91 15.07 12.84
CA LEU A 215 -7.38 16.00 13.87
C LEU A 215 -8.83 15.70 14.31
N LEU A 216 -9.71 15.32 13.37
CA LEU A 216 -11.04 14.83 13.73
C LEU A 216 -10.96 13.60 14.62
N GLY A 217 -10.02 12.69 14.40
CA GLY A 217 -9.79 11.54 15.28
C GLY A 217 -9.33 11.89 16.70
N GLY A 218 -8.76 13.08 16.91
CA GLY A 218 -8.42 13.57 18.24
C GLY A 218 -9.60 14.22 18.98
N THR A 219 -10.69 14.54 18.28
CA THR A 219 -11.87 15.23 18.85
C THR A 219 -13.12 14.35 18.86
N TYR A 220 -13.18 13.38 17.95
CA TYR A 220 -14.26 12.43 17.80
C TYR A 220 -13.74 11.00 17.82
N ILE A 221 -14.56 10.09 18.33
CA ILE A 221 -14.38 8.65 18.10
C ILE A 221 -14.90 8.36 16.69
N LEU A 222 -14.00 8.35 15.69
CA LEU A 222 -14.39 8.23 14.28
C LEU A 222 -15.16 6.93 13.97
N ASP A 223 -14.92 5.86 14.73
CA ASP A 223 -15.54 4.56 14.51
C ASP A 223 -17.06 4.53 14.76
N VAL A 224 -17.59 5.48 15.55
CA VAL A 224 -19.03 5.58 15.86
C VAL A 224 -19.73 6.66 15.04
N ILE A 225 -18.97 7.46 14.28
CA ILE A 225 -19.55 8.50 13.44
C ILE A 225 -20.11 7.87 12.16
N PRO A 226 -21.32 8.27 11.71
CA PRO A 226 -21.85 7.84 10.43
C PRO A 226 -20.92 8.21 9.27
N LYS A 227 -20.70 7.28 8.34
CA LYS A 227 -19.81 7.49 7.18
C LYS A 227 -20.07 8.82 6.45
N LYS A 228 -21.35 9.15 6.24
CA LYS A 228 -21.78 10.39 5.57
C LYS A 228 -21.33 11.66 6.30
N VAL A 229 -21.20 11.62 7.62
CA VAL A 229 -20.72 12.76 8.41
C VAL A 229 -19.21 12.96 8.23
N ILE A 230 -18.43 11.88 8.14
CA ILE A 230 -16.99 11.97 7.83
C ILE A 230 -16.81 12.56 6.44
N GLU A 231 -17.53 12.03 5.45
CA GLU A 231 -17.52 12.52 4.07
C GLU A 231 -17.84 14.01 4.00
N GLU A 232 -18.94 14.44 4.63
CA GLU A 232 -19.37 15.84 4.63
C GLU A 232 -18.36 16.77 5.32
N LYS A 233 -17.79 16.36 6.47
CA LYS A 233 -16.76 17.15 7.16
C LYS A 233 -15.52 17.36 6.30
N VAL A 234 -15.06 16.31 5.62
CA VAL A 234 -13.90 16.38 4.73
C VAL A 234 -14.20 17.29 3.53
N TYR A 235 -15.37 17.12 2.91
CA TYR A 235 -15.83 17.95 1.79
C TYR A 235 -15.90 19.44 2.17
N VAL A 236 -16.60 19.78 3.26
CA VAL A 236 -16.75 21.18 3.71
C VAL A 236 -15.40 21.82 4.02
N TYR A 237 -14.50 21.09 4.68
CA TYR A 237 -13.16 21.58 4.98
C TYR A 237 -12.34 21.82 3.69
N ALA A 238 -12.47 20.94 2.71
CA ALA A 238 -11.82 21.09 1.41
C ALA A 238 -12.30 22.35 0.67
N MET A 239 -13.62 22.55 0.57
CA MET A 239 -14.23 23.69 -0.13
C MET A 239 -13.93 25.02 0.56
N LYS A 240 -13.90 25.05 1.90
CA LYS A 240 -13.48 26.24 2.65
C LYS A 240 -12.04 26.63 2.31
N GLY A 241 -11.13 25.67 2.31
CA GLY A 241 -9.72 25.89 1.98
C GLY A 241 -9.48 26.28 0.52
N MET A 242 -10.39 25.95 -0.40
CA MET A 242 -10.37 26.39 -1.80
C MET A 242 -10.74 27.88 -1.91
N LYS A 243 -11.87 28.28 -1.32
CA LYS A 243 -12.33 29.69 -1.31
C LYS A 243 -11.32 30.66 -0.70
N GLU A 244 -10.68 30.24 0.40
CA GLU A 244 -9.62 31.03 1.05
C GLU A 244 -8.40 31.24 0.14
N TYR A 245 -8.03 30.23 -0.66
CA TYR A 245 -6.92 30.31 -1.60
C TYR A 245 -7.24 31.23 -2.78
N GLU A 246 -8.44 31.12 -3.34
CA GLU A 246 -8.93 32.00 -4.43
C GLU A 246 -8.95 33.46 -3.99
N THR A 247 -9.47 33.74 -2.79
CA THR A 247 -9.55 35.10 -2.23
C THR A 247 -8.15 35.72 -2.04
N ARG A 248 -7.17 34.94 -1.55
CA ARG A 248 -5.79 35.42 -1.40
C ARG A 248 -5.17 35.78 -2.75
N ASN A 249 -5.37 34.94 -3.76
CA ASN A 249 -4.81 35.15 -5.10
C ASN A 249 -5.49 36.28 -5.87
N SER A 250 -6.76 36.57 -5.61
CA SER A 250 -7.41 37.77 -6.18
C SER A 250 -6.87 39.07 -5.59
N ILE A 251 -6.47 39.05 -4.31
CA ILE A 251 -5.89 40.23 -3.63
C ILE A 251 -4.44 40.48 -4.08
N THR A 252 -3.65 39.43 -4.34
CA THR A 252 -2.23 39.58 -4.77
C THR A 252 -2.07 39.97 -6.25
N ARG A 253 -3.16 39.95 -7.05
CA ARG A 253 -3.16 40.33 -8.47
C ARG A 253 -3.72 41.73 -8.75
N GLN A 254 -4.13 42.46 -7.70
CA GLN A 254 -4.44 43.89 -7.73
C GLN A 254 -3.25 44.69 -7.19
#